data_AF-A0A960V6N4-F1
#
_entry.id   AF-A0A960V6N4-F1
#
_cell.length_a   1.000
_cell.length_b   1.000
_cell.length_c   1.000
_cell.angle_alpha   90.00
_cell.angle_beta   90.00
_cell.angle_gamma   90.00
#
_symmetry.space_group_name_H-M   'P 1'
#
loop_
_entity.id
_entity.type
_entity.pdbx_description
1 polymer ?
#
loop_
_entity_poly.entity_id
_entity_poly.type
_entity_poly.pdbx_seq_one_letter_code
_entity_poly.pdbx_strand_id
1 'polypeptide(L)'
;MKFLILYFFIIFSIFSSDQSIYQIVDIKNNSDFDYTFLKNINSVDVPYPKDSSFQIGDFKYKKGKYKIIKFMNVDYGDVSYSKKKILIHKILVLKLKNNKILDGYHYTLEWQDVPSYSLWKVTAKTNLKKDMTFDELKLSPFEPRDEKPTPTFHPGVLDNVFQHKKVFP
;
A
#
# COMPACT_ATOMS: atom_id res chain seq x y z
N MET A 1 -24.32 -23.36 -47.72
CA MET A 1 -23.89 -24.01 -46.47
C MET A 1 -22.43 -23.62 -46.25
N LYS A 2 -22.13 -22.65 -45.39
CA LYS A 2 -22.13 -22.70 -43.91
C LYS A 2 -20.72 -23.02 -43.39
N PHE A 3 -20.09 -21.94 -42.90
CA PHE A 3 -19.09 -21.84 -41.84
C PHE A 3 -17.70 -22.44 -42.05
N LEU A 4 -16.74 -21.55 -42.35
CA LEU A 4 -15.39 -21.60 -41.77
C LEU A 4 -14.94 -20.20 -41.33
N ILE A 5 -15.84 -19.49 -40.62
CA ILE A 5 -15.47 -18.32 -39.80
C ILE A 5 -15.43 -18.84 -38.37
N LEU A 6 -14.27 -19.32 -37.90
CA LEU A 6 -13.94 -19.34 -36.47
C LEU A 6 -12.47 -19.76 -36.22
N TYR A 7 -11.50 -18.92 -36.59
CA TYR A 7 -10.15 -19.03 -36.02
C TYR A 7 -9.54 -17.65 -35.77
N PHE A 8 -10.32 -16.78 -35.12
CA PHE A 8 -9.83 -15.48 -34.63
C PHE A 8 -10.46 -15.10 -33.28
N PHE A 9 -10.58 -16.07 -32.37
CA PHE A 9 -11.06 -15.85 -31.00
C PHE A 9 -10.27 -16.68 -29.98
N ILE A 10 -8.95 -16.82 -30.16
CA ILE A 10 -8.07 -17.40 -29.14
C ILE A 10 -6.79 -16.56 -29.02
N ILE A 11 -6.91 -15.25 -28.77
CA ILE A 11 -5.79 -14.47 -28.20
C ILE A 11 -6.26 -13.33 -27.29
N PHE A 12 -7.49 -13.38 -26.78
CA PHE A 12 -7.93 -12.43 -25.77
C PHE A 12 -8.32 -13.22 -24.52
N SER A 13 -7.72 -12.84 -23.39
CA SER A 13 -7.94 -13.36 -22.03
C SER A 13 -6.96 -14.43 -21.51
N ILE A 14 -5.65 -14.23 -21.70
CA ILE A 14 -4.65 -14.77 -20.76
C ILE A 14 -3.75 -13.62 -20.27
N PHE A 15 -4.36 -12.64 -19.60
CA PHE A 15 -3.66 -11.73 -18.70
C PHE A 15 -4.58 -11.41 -17.53
N SER A 16 -5.04 -12.43 -16.82
CA SER A 16 -5.41 -12.25 -15.42
C SER A 16 -4.11 -12.32 -14.60
N SER A 17 -3.27 -11.28 -14.71
CA SER A 17 -2.37 -11.03 -13.57
C SER A 17 -3.27 -10.47 -12.48
N ASP A 18 -3.33 -11.17 -11.36
CA ASP A 18 -4.06 -10.84 -10.14
C ASP A 18 -3.49 -9.56 -9.51
N GLN A 19 -3.62 -8.42 -10.20
CA GLN A 19 -3.05 -7.15 -9.79
C GLN A 19 -3.94 -6.55 -8.70
N SER A 20 -3.40 -6.45 -7.48
CA SER A 20 -4.09 -5.76 -6.38
C SER A 20 -4.38 -4.31 -6.76
N ILE A 21 -5.65 -3.90 -6.62
CA ILE A 21 -6.10 -2.54 -6.88
C ILE A 21 -6.00 -1.73 -5.59
N TYR A 22 -5.25 -0.63 -5.63
CA TYR A 22 -5.07 0.29 -4.50
C TYR A 22 -5.94 1.53 -4.70
N GLN A 23 -6.90 1.73 -3.81
CA GLN A 23 -7.87 2.82 -3.89
C GLN A 23 -7.52 3.96 -2.94
N ILE A 24 -7.86 5.20 -3.29
CA ILE A 24 -7.63 6.34 -2.40
C ILE A 24 -8.58 6.25 -1.20
N VAL A 25 -8.00 6.31 0.00
CA VAL A 25 -8.75 6.27 1.28
C VAL A 25 -8.54 7.52 2.14
N ASP A 26 -7.47 8.29 1.90
CA ASP A 26 -7.25 9.58 2.57
C ASP A 26 -6.44 10.54 1.70
N ILE A 27 -6.75 11.84 1.82
CA ILE A 27 -6.02 12.92 1.19
C ILE A 27 -5.80 14.03 2.23
N LYS A 28 -4.54 14.34 2.53
CA LYS A 28 -4.17 15.43 3.43
C LYS A 28 -3.40 16.52 2.69
N ASN A 29 -3.92 17.74 2.73
CA ASN A 29 -3.21 18.93 2.26
C ASN A 29 -2.38 19.55 3.39
N ASN A 30 -1.43 20.42 3.06
CA ASN A 30 -0.58 21.13 4.02
C ASN A 30 0.09 20.20 5.04
N SER A 31 0.56 19.05 4.57
CA SER A 31 1.13 17.98 5.40
C SER A 31 2.53 17.59 4.91
N ASP A 32 3.28 16.91 5.75
CA ASP A 32 4.55 16.27 5.42
C ASP A 32 4.69 14.96 6.22
N PHE A 33 5.56 14.06 5.76
CA PHE A 33 5.95 12.88 6.52
C PHE A 33 6.70 13.26 7.78
N ASP A 34 6.39 12.59 8.88
CA ASP A 34 7.21 12.66 10.08
C ASP A 34 8.42 11.72 9.95
N TYR A 35 9.53 12.27 9.44
CA TYR A 35 10.77 11.51 9.29
C TYR A 35 11.40 11.10 10.64
N THR A 36 11.01 11.72 11.76
CA THR A 36 11.47 11.29 13.09
C THR A 36 10.80 9.98 13.47
N PHE A 37 9.50 9.84 13.17
CA PHE A 37 8.78 8.58 13.32
C PHE A 37 9.42 7.45 12.48
N LEU A 38 9.75 7.73 11.22
CA LEU A 38 10.43 6.77 10.34
C LEU A 38 11.77 6.27 10.89
N LYS A 39 12.60 7.16 11.44
CA LYS A 39 13.90 6.79 12.01
C LYS A 39 13.77 5.87 13.21
N ASN A 40 12.71 6.04 13.99
CA ASN A 40 12.46 5.31 15.22
C ASN A 40 11.41 4.21 15.06
N ILE A 41 11.04 3.85 13.83
CA ILE A 41 9.89 2.99 13.55
C ILE A 41 10.06 1.57 14.12
N ASN A 42 11.29 1.13 14.35
CA ASN A 42 11.62 -0.13 14.99
C ASN A 42 11.48 -0.09 16.53
N SER A 43 11.44 1.10 17.12
CA SER A 43 11.31 1.33 18.56
C SER A 43 9.88 1.71 18.98
N VAL A 44 8.92 1.64 18.05
CA VAL A 44 7.52 1.94 18.34
C VAL A 44 6.89 0.71 18.98
N ASP A 45 6.66 0.77 20.28
CA ASP A 45 5.83 -0.20 21.00
C ASP A 45 4.37 0.00 20.61
N VAL A 46 3.76 -1.02 20.01
CA VAL A 46 2.30 -1.04 19.79
C VAL A 46 1.68 -1.67 21.04
N PRO A 47 0.96 -0.89 21.88
CA PRO A 47 0.31 -1.46 23.05
C PRO A 47 -0.75 -2.46 22.59
N TYR A 48 -0.74 -3.67 23.16
CA TYR A 48 -1.80 -4.64 22.96
C TYR A 48 -3.10 -4.05 23.53
N PRO A 49 -4.13 -3.74 22.71
CA PRO A 49 -5.38 -3.21 23.21
C PRO A 49 -6.02 -4.21 24.16
N LYS A 50 -6.28 -3.77 25.41
CA LYS A 50 -6.91 -4.58 26.45
C LYS A 50 -8.37 -4.95 26.13
N ASP A 51 -8.97 -4.28 25.16
CA ASP A 51 -10.38 -4.33 24.82
C ASP A 51 -10.64 -4.79 23.38
N SER A 52 -9.65 -5.41 22.72
CA SER A 52 -9.75 -5.81 21.30
C SER A 52 -10.02 -4.65 20.33
N SER A 53 -9.90 -3.39 20.78
CA SER A 53 -9.98 -2.21 19.90
C SER A 53 -8.72 -2.14 19.02
N PHE A 54 -8.87 -2.52 17.77
CA PHE A 54 -7.79 -2.60 16.80
C PHE A 54 -7.20 -1.20 16.53
N GLN A 55 -5.94 -0.98 16.91
CA GLN A 55 -5.20 0.24 16.56
C GLN A 55 -4.12 -0.10 15.55
N ILE A 56 -4.40 0.16 14.28
CA ILE A 56 -3.37 0.18 13.24
C ILE A 56 -2.37 1.30 13.57
N GLY A 57 -1.09 0.95 13.64
CA GLY A 57 0.00 1.92 13.61
C GLY A 57 0.05 2.60 12.24
N ASP A 58 -0.79 3.60 12.01
CA ASP A 58 -0.75 4.37 10.77
C ASP A 58 0.50 5.26 10.72
N PHE A 59 0.99 5.49 9.50
CA PHE A 59 2.10 6.39 9.24
C PHE A 59 1.80 7.79 9.78
N LYS A 60 2.76 8.39 10.50
CA LYS A 60 2.57 9.70 11.11
C LYS A 60 2.90 10.84 10.14
N TYR A 61 2.03 11.86 10.16
CA TYR A 61 2.18 13.08 9.38
C TYR A 61 2.28 14.29 10.30
N LYS A 62 2.98 15.32 9.84
CA LYS A 62 3.09 16.62 10.50
C LYS A 62 2.65 17.73 9.57
N LYS A 63 2.47 18.95 10.10
CA LYS A 63 2.18 20.13 9.29
C LYS A 63 3.30 20.38 8.29
N GLY A 64 2.94 20.71 7.05
CA GLY A 64 3.88 20.91 5.96
C GLY A 64 3.29 21.64 4.77
N LYS A 65 3.95 21.53 3.62
CA LYS A 65 3.57 22.21 2.36
C LYS A 65 3.22 21.25 1.22
N TYR A 66 3.03 19.98 1.54
CA TYR A 66 2.81 18.92 0.56
C TYR A 66 1.39 18.36 0.66
N LYS A 67 0.98 17.71 -0.42
CA LYS A 67 -0.21 16.86 -0.45
C LYS A 67 0.23 15.43 -0.17
N ILE A 68 -0.37 14.80 0.83
CA ILE A 68 -0.20 13.37 1.10
C ILE A 68 -1.46 12.64 0.61
N ILE A 69 -1.29 11.58 -0.16
CA ILE A 69 -2.38 10.71 -0.60
C ILE A 69 -2.11 9.31 -0.07
N LYS A 70 -3.09 8.73 0.61
CA LYS A 70 -3.05 7.35 1.09
C LYS A 70 -3.93 6.49 0.19
N PHE A 71 -3.33 5.45 -0.36
CA PHE A 71 -4.00 4.38 -1.06
C PHE A 71 -3.98 3.12 -0.21
N MET A 72 -5.00 2.29 -0.34
CA MET A 72 -5.10 1.03 0.37
C MET A 72 -5.74 -0.04 -0.48
N ASN A 73 -5.23 -1.26 -0.32
CA ASN A 73 -5.84 -2.50 -0.76
C ASN A 73 -6.01 -3.38 0.48
N VAL A 74 -7.15 -4.05 0.61
CA VAL A 74 -7.46 -4.93 1.73
C VAL A 74 -7.78 -6.31 1.20
N ASP A 75 -7.01 -7.29 1.65
CA ASP A 75 -7.18 -8.69 1.30
C ASP A 75 -7.40 -9.55 2.54
N TYR A 76 -7.92 -10.77 2.36
CA TYR A 76 -7.96 -11.77 3.41
C TYR A 76 -6.77 -12.72 3.26
N GLY A 77 -5.97 -12.85 4.32
CA GLY A 77 -4.90 -13.85 4.41
C GLY A 77 -5.21 -14.93 5.42
N ASP A 78 -4.52 -16.07 5.32
CA ASP A 78 -4.58 -17.14 6.32
C ASP A 78 -3.47 -16.97 7.35
N VAL A 79 -3.78 -17.12 8.63
CA VAL A 79 -2.74 -17.22 9.66
C VAL A 79 -2.10 -18.61 9.54
N SER A 80 -0.78 -18.67 9.34
CA SER A 80 -0.03 -19.92 9.18
C SER A 80 -0.27 -20.95 10.30
N TYR A 81 -0.68 -20.50 11.49
CA TYR A 81 -0.91 -21.34 12.68
C TYR A 81 -2.39 -21.51 13.07
N SER A 82 -3.33 -20.81 12.42
CA SER A 82 -4.76 -20.98 12.68
C SER A 82 -5.53 -20.75 11.39
N LYS A 83 -6.48 -21.63 11.04
CA LYS A 83 -7.35 -21.49 9.86
C LYS A 83 -8.28 -20.26 9.90
N LYS A 84 -7.97 -19.26 10.73
CA LYS A 84 -8.65 -17.97 10.79
C LYS A 84 -8.14 -17.10 9.65
N LYS A 85 -9.09 -16.54 8.91
CA LYS A 85 -8.82 -15.47 7.96
C LYS A 85 -8.60 -14.16 8.70
N ILE A 86 -7.59 -13.43 8.29
CA ILE A 86 -7.23 -12.12 8.85
C ILE A 86 -7.25 -11.08 7.75
N LEU A 87 -7.49 -9.83 8.12
CA LEU A 87 -7.44 -8.71 7.18
C LEU A 87 -5.99 -8.25 7.04
N ILE A 88 -5.49 -8.32 5.81
CA ILE A 88 -4.19 -7.79 5.42
C ILE A 88 -4.42 -6.44 4.75
N HIS A 89 -3.87 -5.39 5.34
CA HIS A 89 -3.95 -4.03 4.84
C HIS A 89 -2.65 -3.68 4.14
N LYS A 90 -2.69 -3.55 2.82
CA LYS A 90 -1.57 -3.07 2.03
C LYS A 90 -1.77 -1.59 1.77
N ILE A 91 -0.85 -0.77 2.24
CA ILE A 91 -0.98 0.69 2.26
C ILE A 91 0.15 1.30 1.45
N LEU A 92 -0.18 2.26 0.60
CA LEU A 92 0.77 3.13 -0.08
C LEU A 92 0.48 4.58 0.30
N VAL A 93 1.48 5.29 0.81
CA VAL A 93 1.40 6.72 1.09
C VAL A 93 2.34 7.47 0.16
N LEU A 94 1.81 8.46 -0.57
CA LEU A 94 2.57 9.27 -1.51
C LEU A 94 2.60 10.73 -1.05
N LYS A 95 3.79 11.33 -1.08
CA LYS A 95 4.03 12.76 -0.87
C LYS A 95 4.19 13.47 -2.21
N LEU A 96 3.33 14.46 -2.47
CA LEU A 96 3.27 15.17 -3.73
C LEU A 96 3.48 16.69 -3.57
N LYS A 97 4.06 17.30 -4.60
CA LYS A 97 4.02 18.74 -4.85
C LYS A 97 3.64 18.97 -6.31
N ASN A 98 2.55 19.71 -6.57
CA ASN A 98 2.06 20.00 -7.92
C ASN A 98 1.90 18.72 -8.77
N ASN A 99 1.26 17.69 -8.21
CA ASN A 99 1.07 16.36 -8.82
C ASN A 99 2.35 15.51 -9.04
N LYS A 100 3.54 16.06 -8.80
CA LYS A 100 4.81 15.31 -8.84
C LYS A 100 5.02 14.55 -7.53
N ILE A 101 5.26 13.24 -7.64
CA ILE A 101 5.65 12.36 -6.53
C ILE A 101 7.07 12.74 -6.11
N LEU A 102 7.22 13.09 -4.83
CA LEU A 102 8.49 13.48 -4.23
C LEU A 102 9.03 12.45 -3.27
N ASP A 103 8.18 11.67 -2.63
CA ASP A 103 8.54 10.61 -1.70
C ASP A 103 7.32 9.70 -1.51
N GLY A 104 7.53 8.51 -0.95
CA GLY A 104 6.42 7.62 -0.64
C GLY A 104 6.88 6.33 0.02
N TYR A 105 5.94 5.69 0.68
CA TYR A 105 6.18 4.45 1.40
C TYR A 105 5.05 3.47 1.15
N HIS A 106 5.39 2.21 0.93
CA HIS A 106 4.45 1.10 0.89
C HIS A 106 4.73 0.17 2.07
N TYR A 107 3.67 -0.33 2.70
CA TYR A 107 3.78 -1.27 3.80
C TYR A 107 2.53 -2.13 3.94
N THR A 108 2.68 -3.26 4.61
CA THR A 108 1.61 -4.24 4.86
C THR A 108 1.41 -4.40 6.36
N LEU A 109 0.15 -4.47 6.80
CA LEU A 109 -0.25 -4.69 8.19
C LEU A 109 -1.22 -5.87 8.25
N GLU A 110 -0.87 -6.90 9.03
CA GLU A 110 -1.65 -8.15 9.12
C GLU A 110 -2.38 -8.26 10.47
N TRP A 111 -1.92 -7.55 11.52
CA TRP A 111 -2.58 -7.44 12.84
C TRP A 111 -2.27 -6.08 13.52
N GLN A 112 -1.72 -6.11 14.74
CA GLN A 112 -1.24 -4.94 15.51
C GLN A 112 0.13 -4.47 14.99
N ASP A 113 0.38 -4.66 13.70
CA ASP A 113 1.69 -4.40 13.13
C ASP A 113 1.97 -2.90 13.06
N VAL A 114 3.25 -2.58 13.17
CA VAL A 114 3.79 -1.29 12.77
C VAL A 114 4.26 -1.37 11.31
N PRO A 115 4.28 -0.24 10.59
CA PRO A 115 4.72 -0.21 9.19
C PRO A 115 6.17 -0.71 9.00
N SER A 116 6.95 -0.84 10.08
CA SER A 116 8.34 -1.28 10.06
C SER A 116 8.54 -2.68 9.51
N TYR A 117 7.57 -3.59 9.58
CA TYR A 117 7.75 -5.02 9.23
C TYR A 117 7.79 -5.30 7.72
N SER A 118 7.20 -4.44 6.90
CA SER A 118 7.19 -4.59 5.43
C SER A 118 7.35 -3.25 4.69
N LEU A 119 8.29 -2.41 5.10
CA LEU A 119 8.43 -1.05 4.59
C LEU A 119 9.25 -1.00 3.28
N TRP A 120 8.64 -0.42 2.25
CA TRP A 120 9.26 -0.14 0.95
C TRP A 120 9.19 1.35 0.68
N LYS A 121 10.26 1.91 0.10
CA LYS A 121 10.34 3.32 -0.29
C LYS A 121 10.15 3.49 -1.78
N VAL A 122 9.29 4.45 -2.15
CA VAL A 122 9.10 4.92 -3.52
C VAL A 122 10.29 5.79 -3.92
N THR A 123 11.01 5.38 -4.96
CA THR A 123 12.19 6.13 -5.43
C THR A 123 11.90 6.98 -6.67
N ALA A 124 10.85 6.65 -7.44
CA ALA A 124 10.51 7.39 -8.64
C ALA A 124 10.12 8.86 -8.34
N LYS A 125 10.56 9.78 -9.22
CA LYS A 125 10.23 11.21 -9.20
C LYS A 125 9.38 11.57 -10.42
N THR A 126 8.21 10.95 -10.52
CA THR A 126 7.30 11.07 -11.67
C THR A 126 6.01 11.79 -11.29
N ASN A 127 5.18 12.14 -12.27
CA ASN A 127 3.85 12.68 -12.02
C ASN A 127 2.88 11.54 -11.70
N LEU A 128 2.03 11.75 -10.68
CA LEU A 128 0.95 10.80 -10.40
C LEU A 128 -0.03 10.79 -11.58
N LYS A 129 -0.37 9.59 -12.04
CA LYS A 129 -1.32 9.36 -13.13
C LYS A 129 -2.29 8.24 -12.76
N LYS A 130 -3.41 8.18 -13.48
CA LYS A 130 -4.39 7.11 -13.34
C LYS A 130 -3.77 5.77 -13.76
N ASP A 131 -4.15 4.69 -13.10
CA ASP A 131 -3.73 3.32 -13.41
C ASP A 131 -2.19 3.15 -13.36
N MET A 132 -1.52 3.97 -12.55
CA MET A 132 -0.08 3.89 -12.34
C MET A 132 0.26 2.57 -11.64
N THR A 133 1.24 1.84 -12.18
CA THR A 133 1.68 0.56 -11.60
C THR A 133 2.80 0.76 -10.58
N PHE A 134 3.00 -0.25 -9.73
CA PHE A 134 4.09 -0.22 -8.76
C PHE A 134 5.49 -0.25 -9.41
N ASP A 135 5.62 -0.81 -10.61
CA ASP A 135 6.88 -0.77 -11.38
C ASP A 135 7.28 0.67 -11.72
N GLU A 136 6.29 1.53 -12.01
CA GLU A 136 6.52 2.95 -12.26
C GLU A 136 6.90 3.73 -11.00
N LEU A 137 6.47 3.27 -9.83
CA LEU A 137 6.82 3.86 -8.53
C LEU A 137 8.26 3.53 -8.11
N LYS A 138 8.86 2.48 -8.68
CA LYS A 138 10.22 2.01 -8.36
C LYS A 138 10.41 1.85 -6.85
N LEU A 139 9.79 0.82 -6.29
CA LEU A 139 9.86 0.52 -4.86
C LEU A 139 11.18 -0.18 -4.53
N SER A 140 11.82 0.27 -3.46
CA SER A 140 13.05 -0.32 -2.91
C SER A 140 12.84 -0.65 -1.44
N PRO A 141 13.40 -1.76 -0.91
CA PRO A 141 13.32 -2.04 0.52
C PRO A 141 13.85 -0.85 1.33
N PHE A 142 13.13 -0.46 2.38
CA PHE A 142 13.59 0.59 3.29
C PHE A 142 14.30 -0.07 4.48
N GLU A 143 15.63 -0.02 4.50
CA GLU A 143 16.41 -0.46 5.66
C GLU A 143 16.38 0.62 6.76
N PRO A 144 16.12 0.20 8.00
CA PRO A 144 17.25 -0.17 8.85
C PRO A 144 16.97 -1.50 9.54
N ARG A 145 17.62 -2.59 9.12
CA ARG A 145 17.51 -3.86 9.84
C ARG A 145 18.80 -4.64 9.89
N ASP A 146 19.25 -4.83 11.12
CA ASP A 146 19.92 -6.05 11.54
C ASP A 146 18.86 -7.18 11.52
N GLU A 147 19.05 -8.18 10.65
CA GLU A 147 18.54 -9.55 10.82
C GLU A 147 17.01 -9.83 10.78
N LYS A 148 16.23 -9.25 9.86
CA LYS A 148 14.85 -9.75 9.61
C LYS A 148 14.62 -10.16 8.15
N PRO A 149 13.69 -11.10 7.89
CA PRO A 149 13.39 -11.58 6.54
C PRO A 149 13.03 -10.45 5.58
N THR A 150 13.39 -10.63 4.32
CA THR A 150 13.04 -9.74 3.21
C THR A 150 11.54 -9.48 3.23
N PRO A 151 11.11 -8.19 3.28
CA PRO A 151 9.70 -7.88 3.33
C PRO A 151 8.99 -8.43 2.08
N THR A 152 7.78 -8.97 2.24
CA THR A 152 7.00 -9.45 1.09
C THR A 152 6.55 -8.25 0.27
N PHE A 153 6.85 -8.26 -1.02
CA PHE A 153 6.40 -7.23 -1.96
C PHE A 153 5.07 -7.63 -2.58
N HIS A 154 4.09 -6.73 -2.53
CA HIS A 154 2.78 -6.94 -3.16
C HIS A 154 2.57 -5.90 -4.27
N PRO A 155 2.80 -6.27 -5.55
CA PRO A 155 2.62 -5.34 -6.66
C PRO A 155 1.14 -4.96 -6.79
N GLY A 156 0.89 -3.81 -7.42
CA GLY A 156 -0.47 -3.34 -7.65
C GLY A 156 -0.56 -2.16 -8.60
N VAL A 157 -1.80 -1.70 -8.78
CA VAL A 157 -2.18 -0.59 -9.65
C VAL A 157 -2.99 0.43 -8.85
N LEU A 158 -2.73 1.71 -9.08
CA LEU A 158 -3.43 2.81 -8.42
C LEU A 158 -4.75 3.12 -9.12
N ASP A 159 -5.83 3.01 -8.37
CA ASP A 159 -7.15 3.51 -8.74
C ASP A 159 -7.36 4.90 -8.12
N ASN A 160 -7.78 5.85 -8.96
CA ASN A 160 -8.04 7.23 -8.55
C ASN A 160 -9.46 7.45 -8.01
N VAL A 161 -10.28 6.40 -7.94
CA VAL A 161 -11.59 6.44 -7.28
C VAL A 161 -11.40 6.56 -5.75
N PHE A 162 -11.94 7.65 -5.19
CA PHE A 162 -11.95 7.87 -3.74
C PHE A 162 -13.03 7.02 -3.08
N GLN A 163 -12.65 6.15 -2.15
CA GLN A 163 -13.60 5.37 -1.34
C GLN A 163 -13.83 6.03 0.01
N HIS A 164 -15.04 6.58 0.19
CA HIS A 164 -15.44 7.26 1.42
C HIS A 164 -15.89 6.30 2.54
N LYS A 165 -16.00 4.99 2.27
CA LYS A 165 -16.38 4.00 3.28
C LYS A 165 -15.25 3.89 4.30
N LYS A 166 -15.58 4.00 5.58
CA LYS A 166 -14.72 3.54 6.67
C LYS A 166 -14.33 2.10 6.34
N VAL A 167 -13.07 1.91 5.95
CA VAL A 167 -12.51 0.57 5.70
C VAL A 167 -12.24 -0.16 7.04
N PHE A 168 -12.57 0.48 8.16
CA PHE A 168 -12.45 -0.06 9.51
C PHE A 168 -13.83 -0.07 10.17
N PRO A 169 -14.35 -1.24 10.61
CA PRO A 169 -15.48 -1.30 11.53
C PRO A 169 -15.18 -0.61 12.86
#